data_AF-A0A1K0GUR2-F1
#
_entry.id   AF-A0A1K0GUR2-F1
#
_cell.length_a   1.000
_cell.length_b   1.000
_cell.length_c   1.000
_cell.angle_alpha   90.00
_cell.angle_beta   90.00
_cell.angle_gamma   90.00
#
_symmetry.space_group_name_H-M   'P 1'
#
loop_
_entity.id
_entity.type
_entity.pdbx_description
1 polymer ?
#
loop_
_entity_poly.entity_id
_entity_poly.type
_entity_poly.pdbx_seq_one_letter_code
_entity_poly.pdbx_strand_id
1 'polypeptide(L)'
;MSDVQDRTWVTQLEELWMEVLGVDEVDDEDDFFDLGGHSLSALRLSTLIRQELNLAVMFGHVLENPRFADLREIASQLPADKPIEETV
;
A
#
# COMPACT_ATOMS: atom_id res chain seq x y z
N MET A 1 21.91 6.81 -12.34
CA MET A 1 20.71 7.61 -12.01
C MET A 1 19.62 6.64 -11.57
N SER A 2 19.86 5.87 -10.50
CA SER A 2 19.04 4.70 -10.16
C SER A 2 18.71 4.59 -8.67
N ASP A 3 19.01 5.62 -7.88
CA ASP A 3 18.89 5.61 -6.40
C ASP A 3 17.69 6.46 -5.90
N VAL A 4 17.19 7.39 -6.73
CA VAL A 4 16.12 8.32 -6.34
C VAL A 4 14.73 7.64 -6.36
N GLN A 5 14.57 6.59 -7.15
CA GLN A 5 13.28 5.96 -7.40
C GLN A 5 12.81 5.09 -6.22
N ASP A 6 13.75 4.54 -5.43
CA ASP A 6 13.44 3.70 -4.27
C ASP A 6 12.86 4.46 -3.08
N ARG A 7 13.07 5.78 -2.97
CA ARG A 7 12.52 6.58 -1.86
C ARG A 7 11.16 7.20 -2.17
N THR A 8 10.83 7.42 -3.44
CA THR A 8 9.60 8.14 -3.83
C THR A 8 8.35 7.32 -3.58
N TRP A 9 8.37 6.01 -3.84
CA TRP A 9 7.17 5.18 -3.69
C TRP A 9 6.77 5.00 -2.22
N VAL A 10 7.71 5.07 -1.28
CA VAL A 10 7.41 5.00 0.17
C VAL A 10 6.61 6.21 0.61
N THR A 11 7.02 7.42 0.22
CA THR A 11 6.26 8.64 0.52
C THR A 11 4.86 8.61 -0.10
N GLN A 12 4.74 8.12 -1.34
CA GLN A 12 3.42 7.98 -1.96
C GLN A 12 2.57 6.90 -1.26
N LEU A 13 3.18 5.83 -0.75
CA LEU A 13 2.49 4.84 0.06
C LEU A 13 1.96 5.45 1.36
N GLU A 14 2.77 6.26 2.06
CA GLU A 14 2.33 7.04 3.25
C GLU A 14 1.12 7.92 2.91
N GLU A 15 1.19 8.67 1.80
CA GLU A 15 0.10 9.54 1.32
C GLU A 15 -1.19 8.78 1.06
N LEU A 16 -1.14 7.63 0.39
CA LEU A 16 -2.30 6.77 0.15
C LEU A 16 -2.89 6.23 1.46
N TRP A 17 -2.03 5.89 2.41
CA TRP A 17 -2.44 5.39 3.72
C TRP A 17 -3.18 6.47 4.52
N MET A 18 -2.61 7.69 4.56
CA MET A 18 -3.20 8.87 5.18
C MET A 18 -4.53 9.24 4.52
N GLU A 19 -4.62 9.23 3.19
CA GLU A 19 -5.86 9.54 2.47
C GLU A 19 -6.98 8.54 2.78
N VAL A 20 -6.64 7.25 2.85
CA VAL A 20 -7.62 6.18 3.10
C VAL A 20 -8.13 6.20 4.54
N LEU A 21 -7.26 6.48 5.50
CA LEU A 21 -7.60 6.52 6.92
C LEU A 21 -8.13 7.88 7.40
N GLY A 22 -7.82 8.96 6.68
CA GLY A 22 -8.13 10.33 7.10
C GLY A 22 -7.28 10.79 8.30
N VAL A 23 -6.01 10.39 8.35
CA VAL A 23 -5.03 10.79 9.38
C VAL A 23 -3.98 11.73 8.79
N ASP A 24 -3.37 12.56 9.64
CA ASP A 24 -2.39 13.57 9.22
C ASP A 24 -0.94 13.03 9.10
N GLU A 25 -0.65 11.92 9.76
CA GLU A 25 0.68 11.29 9.83
C GLU A 25 0.52 9.77 10.05
N VAL A 26 1.50 8.99 9.58
CA VAL A 26 1.61 7.53 9.81
C VAL A 26 3.05 7.20 10.15
N ASP A 27 3.25 6.48 11.26
CA ASP A 27 4.54 5.95 11.71
C ASP A 27 4.73 4.49 11.29
N ASP A 28 5.99 4.03 11.28
CA ASP A 28 6.36 2.64 10.92
C ASP A 28 5.62 1.56 11.75
N GLU A 29 5.27 1.87 13.01
CA GLU A 29 4.60 0.94 13.94
C GLU A 29 3.07 1.03 13.92
N ASP A 30 2.50 1.99 13.19
CA ASP A 30 1.07 2.21 13.15
C ASP A 30 0.36 1.05 12.45
N ASP A 31 -0.63 0.49 13.15
CA ASP A 31 -1.51 -0.55 12.63
C ASP A 31 -2.73 0.07 11.95
N PHE A 32 -3.00 -0.37 10.71
CA PHE A 32 -4.11 0.12 9.89
C PHE A 32 -5.46 0.05 10.61
N PHE A 33 -5.72 -0.99 11.39
CA PHE A 33 -6.98 -1.19 12.08
C PHE A 33 -7.05 -0.40 13.39
N ASP A 34 -5.93 -0.22 14.09
CA ASP A 34 -5.86 0.63 15.28
C ASP A 34 -6.09 2.11 14.94
N LEU A 35 -5.66 2.54 13.75
CA LEU A 35 -5.95 3.87 13.20
C LEU A 35 -7.38 4.04 12.65
N GLY A 36 -8.25 3.03 12.80
CA GLY A 36 -9.66 3.10 12.38
C GLY A 36 -9.96 2.53 10.99
N GLY A 37 -8.99 1.87 10.36
CA GLY A 37 -9.19 1.12 9.12
C GLY A 37 -10.14 -0.07 9.29
N HIS A 38 -10.73 -0.50 8.17
CA HIS A 38 -11.65 -1.63 8.11
C HIS A 38 -11.56 -2.32 6.75
N SER A 39 -12.25 -3.44 6.55
CA SER A 39 -12.11 -4.26 5.33
C SER A 39 -12.32 -3.47 4.03
N LEU A 40 -13.32 -2.58 3.98
CA LEU A 40 -13.55 -1.76 2.78
C LEU A 40 -12.43 -0.74 2.52
N SER A 41 -11.85 -0.12 3.56
CA SER A 41 -10.76 0.82 3.39
C SER A 41 -9.46 0.09 3.04
N ALA A 42 -9.21 -1.10 3.60
CA ALA A 42 -8.10 -1.97 3.21
C ALA A 42 -8.22 -2.42 1.74
N LEU A 43 -9.42 -2.78 1.28
CA LEU A 43 -9.66 -3.09 -0.13
C LEU A 43 -9.39 -1.87 -1.03
N ARG A 44 -9.85 -0.68 -0.61
CA ARG A 44 -9.57 0.57 -1.31
C ARG A 44 -8.07 0.86 -1.37
N LEU A 45 -7.37 0.76 -0.26
CA LEU A 45 -5.91 0.95 -0.18
C LEU A 45 -5.17 0.02 -1.14
N SER A 46 -5.48 -1.28 -1.10
CA SER A 46 -4.85 -2.25 -2.02
C SER A 46 -5.10 -1.91 -3.50
N THR A 47 -6.28 -1.37 -3.82
CA THR A 47 -6.60 -0.95 -5.19
C THR A 47 -5.81 0.29 -5.60
N LEU A 48 -5.70 1.29 -4.72
CA LEU A 48 -4.94 2.51 -4.98
C LEU A 48 -3.45 2.24 -5.14
N ILE A 49 -2.87 1.40 -4.28
CA ILE A 49 -1.45 1.01 -4.39
C ILE A 49 -1.17 0.36 -5.75
N ARG A 50 -2.04 -0.56 -6.19
CA ARG A 50 -1.92 -1.20 -7.51
C ARG A 50 -2.01 -0.20 -8.66
N GLN A 51 -2.92 0.78 -8.57
CA GLN A 51 -3.16 1.76 -9.64
C GLN A 51 -2.08 2.84 -9.72
N GLU A 52 -1.68 3.40 -8.56
CA GLU A 52 -0.81 4.57 -8.49
C GLU A 52 0.67 4.20 -8.37
N LEU A 53 0.99 3.09 -7.68
CA LEU A 53 2.36 2.65 -7.45
C LEU A 53 2.76 1.47 -8.36
N ASN A 54 1.81 0.89 -9.10
CA ASN A 54 2.03 -0.26 -9.95
C ASN A 54 2.67 -1.44 -9.18
N LEU A 55 2.32 -1.61 -7.90
CA LEU A 55 2.79 -2.70 -7.03
C LEU A 55 1.66 -3.72 -6.83
N ALA A 56 1.94 -5.01 -6.97
CA ALA A 56 0.94 -6.09 -6.86
C ALA A 56 0.43 -6.36 -5.43
N VAL A 57 0.14 -5.31 -4.65
CA VAL A 57 -0.39 -5.40 -3.29
C VAL A 57 -1.86 -5.81 -3.33
N MET A 58 -2.15 -7.03 -2.90
CA MET A 58 -3.48 -7.61 -2.82
C MET A 58 -4.15 -7.23 -1.50
N PHE A 59 -5.49 -7.27 -1.47
CA PHE A 59 -6.27 -7.06 -0.24
C PHE A 59 -5.80 -7.94 0.94
N GLY A 60 -5.49 -9.21 0.67
CA GLY A 60 -4.99 -10.14 1.71
C GLY A 60 -3.68 -9.67 2.35
N HIS A 61 -2.80 -9.04 1.57
CA HIS A 61 -1.53 -8.52 2.09
C HIS A 61 -1.74 -7.43 3.15
N VAL A 62 -2.72 -6.55 2.97
CA VAL A 62 -3.07 -5.49 3.94
C VAL A 62 -3.66 -6.09 5.22
N LEU A 63 -4.44 -7.16 5.10
CA LEU A 63 -5.00 -7.86 6.27
C LEU A 63 -3.93 -8.59 7.08
N GLU A 64 -2.97 -9.22 6.39
CA GLU A 64 -1.92 -10.05 7.01
C GLU A 64 -0.76 -9.21 7.56
N ASN A 65 -0.54 -8.02 7.00
CA ASN A 65 0.56 -7.11 7.35
C ASN A 65 -0.01 -5.70 7.60
N PRO A 66 -0.78 -5.51 8.67
CA PRO A 66 -1.52 -4.26 8.90
C PRO A 66 -0.65 -3.09 9.38
N ARG A 67 0.58 -3.34 9.81
CA ARG A 67 1.52 -2.29 10.21
C ARG A 67 2.17 -1.61 9.01
N PHE A 68 2.41 -0.31 9.11
CA PHE A 68 3.06 0.46 8.04
C PHE A 68 4.36 -0.16 7.52
N ALA A 69 5.28 -0.44 8.45
CA ALA A 69 6.57 -1.03 8.10
C ALA A 69 6.44 -2.42 7.45
N ASP A 70 5.49 -3.24 7.91
CA ASP A 70 5.31 -4.61 7.40
C ASP A 70 4.75 -4.60 5.98
N LEU A 71 3.73 -3.78 5.68
CA LEU A 71 3.21 -3.63 4.32
C LEU A 71 4.25 -3.04 3.38
N ARG A 72 5.03 -2.05 3.83
CA ARG A 72 6.13 -1.46 3.06
C ARG A 72 7.16 -2.51 2.71
N GLU A 73 7.59 -3.30 3.68
CA GLU A 73 8.57 -4.37 3.46
C GLU A 73 8.08 -5.35 2.40
N ILE A 74 6.87 -5.88 2.53
CA ILE A 74 6.35 -6.81 1.52
C ILE A 74 6.14 -6.15 0.17
N ALA A 75 5.71 -4.88 0.12
CA ALA A 75 5.49 -4.15 -1.13
C ALA A 75 6.79 -3.98 -1.92
N SER A 76 7.93 -3.82 -1.25
CA SER A 76 9.25 -3.75 -1.89
C SER A 76 9.67 -5.06 -2.59
N GLN A 77 9.09 -6.19 -2.18
CA GLN A 77 9.39 -7.51 -2.70
C GLN A 77 8.38 -7.97 -3.77
N LEU A 78 7.26 -7.26 -3.91
CA LEU A 78 6.22 -7.61 -4.86
C LEU A 78 6.59 -7.17 -6.27
N PRO A 79 6.21 -7.96 -7.29
CA PRO A 79 6.40 -7.55 -8.67
C PRO A 79 5.50 -6.36 -9.00
N ALA A 80 5.81 -5.72 -10.12
CA ALA A 80 4.90 -4.76 -10.73
C ALA A 80 3.52 -5.40 -10.97
N ASP A 81 2.45 -4.64 -10.74
CA ASP A 81 1.09 -5.11 -10.99
C ASP A 81 0.91 -5.40 -12.47
N LYS A 82 0.51 -6.63 -12.79
CA LYS A 82 0.22 -6.98 -14.19
C LYS A 82 -1.21 -6.54 -14.47
N PRO A 83 -1.45 -5.78 -15.56
CA PRO A 83 -2.83 -5.54 -15.99
C PRO A 83 -3.49 -6.90 -16.20
N ILE A 84 -4.74 -7.01 -15.75
CA ILE A 84 -5.55 -8.19 -16.02
C ILE A 84 -5.66 -8.25 -17.55
N GLU A 85 -4.91 -9.15 -18.18
CA GLU A 85 -5.12 -9.45 -19.60
C GLU A 85 -6.53 -10.01 -19.67
N GLU A 86 -7.50 -9.20 -20.11
CA GLU A 86 -8.84 -9.65 -20.47
C GLU A 86 -8.67 -10.78 -21.49
N THR A 87 -8.69 -12.02 -20.99
CA THR A 87 -8.88 -13.19 -21.83
C THR A 87 -10.33 -13.11 -22.29
N VAL A 88 -10.51 -12.47 -23.45
CA VAL A 88 -11.75 -12.47 -24.24
C VAL A 88 -12.25 -13.89 -24.46
#